data_AF-A0A1V4R8T4-F1
#
_entry.id   AF-A0A1V4R8T4-F1
#
_cell.length_a   1.000
_cell.length_b   1.000
_cell.length_c   1.000
_cell.angle_alpha   90.00
_cell.angle_beta   90.00
_cell.angle_gamma   90.00
#
_symmetry.space_group_name_H-M   'P 1'
#
loop_
_entity.id
_entity.type
_entity.pdbx_description
1 polymer ?
#
loop_
_entity_poly.entity_id
_entity_poly.type
_entity_poly.pdbx_seq_one_letter_code
_entity_poly.pdbx_strand_id
1 'polypeptide(L)'
;MEKIVNALMAAVEVWDPYTAGHQKRVATLSLAIAREMGFDQRQLDIIRIAAILHDIGKINIPSELLSKPGKLAECEYNLIKIHPEAGYQILKKIDFPDK
;
A
#
# COMPACT_ATOMS: atom_id res chain seq x y z
N MET A 1 -4.34 -3.94 16.35
CA MET A 1 -4.13 -4.03 14.89
C MET A 1 -3.84 -2.66 14.27
N GLU A 2 -4.68 -1.65 14.51
CA GLU A 2 -4.53 -0.31 13.92
C GLU A 2 -3.17 0.37 14.15
N LYS A 3 -2.62 0.29 15.37
CA LYS A 3 -1.27 0.82 15.67
C LYS A 3 -0.17 0.14 14.85
N ILE A 4 -0.31 -1.16 14.56
CA ILE A 4 0.67 -1.92 13.76
C ILE A 4 0.57 -1.49 12.30
N VAL A 5 -0.64 -1.38 11.75
CA VAL A 5 -0.87 -0.90 10.38
C VAL A 5 -0.31 0.51 10.20
N ASN A 6 -0.55 1.41 11.15
CA ASN A 6 0.00 2.77 11.11
C ASN A 6 1.54 2.80 11.20
N ALA A 7 2.15 1.92 12.00
CA ALA A 7 3.61 1.82 12.08
C ALA A 7 4.23 1.30 10.77
N LEU A 8 3.61 0.30 10.13
CA LEU A 8 4.03 -0.22 8.83
C LEU A 8 3.90 0.85 7.74
N MET A 9 2.78 1.58 7.73
CA MET A 9 2.58 2.71 6.83
C MET A 9 3.65 3.79 7.01
N ALA A 10 3.95 4.18 8.25
CA ALA A 10 5.00 5.17 8.52
C ALA A 10 6.38 4.70 8.04
N ALA A 11 6.69 3.40 8.14
CA ALA A 11 7.93 2.85 7.62
C ALA A 11 8.01 2.95 6.08
N VAL A 12 6.91 2.69 5.37
CA VAL A 12 6.84 2.85 3.90
C VAL A 12 6.98 4.32 3.50
N GLU A 13 6.33 5.24 4.22
CA GLU A 13 6.43 6.68 3.94
C GLU A 13 7.87 7.20 4.12
N VAL A 14 8.64 6.66 5.07
CA VAL A 14 10.07 6.99 5.22
C VAL A 14 10.89 6.48 4.02
N TRP A 15 10.53 5.32 3.47
CA TRP A 15 11.22 4.71 2.32
C TRP A 15 10.86 5.37 0.98
N ASP A 16 9.61 5.77 0.82
CA ASP A 16 9.07 6.47 -0.34
C ASP A 16 8.46 7.83 0.09
N PRO A 17 9.30 8.81 0.45
CA PRO A 17 8.82 10.09 0.98
C PRO A 17 8.02 10.90 -0.04
N TYR A 18 8.21 10.63 -1.34
CA TYR A 18 7.46 11.27 -2.41
C TYR A 18 5.96 10.95 -2.33
N THR A 19 5.60 9.80 -1.78
CA THR A 19 4.20 9.38 -1.65
C THR A 19 3.63 9.57 -0.24
N ALA A 20 4.23 10.42 0.61
CA ALA A 20 3.72 10.69 1.95
C ALA A 20 2.21 11.06 1.94
N GLY A 21 1.44 10.40 2.81
CA GLY A 21 -0.02 10.54 2.92
C GLY A 21 -0.82 10.00 1.73
N HIS A 22 -0.19 9.44 0.69
CA HIS A 22 -0.87 8.84 -0.46
C HIS A 22 -1.80 7.72 -0.02
N GLN A 23 -1.29 6.81 0.81
CA GLN A 23 -2.01 5.65 1.33
C GLN A 23 -3.28 6.08 2.08
N LYS A 24 -3.22 7.19 2.85
CA LYS A 24 -4.39 7.75 3.54
C LYS A 24 -5.44 8.33 2.58
N ARG A 25 -5.00 9.01 1.51
CA ARG A 25 -5.90 9.55 0.48
C ARG A 25 -6.58 8.41 -0.29
N VAL A 26 -5.83 7.39 -0.68
CA VAL A 26 -6.36 6.19 -1.34
C VAL A 26 -7.36 5.48 -0.42
N ALA A 27 -7.02 5.24 0.84
CA ALA A 27 -7.94 4.59 1.79
C ALA A 27 -9.25 5.38 1.97
N THR A 28 -9.19 6.71 2.03
CA THR A 28 -10.38 7.57 2.12
C THR A 28 -11.28 7.39 0.89
N LEU A 29 -10.70 7.42 -0.31
CA LEU A 29 -11.46 7.26 -1.56
C LEU A 29 -12.02 5.83 -1.71
N SER A 30 -11.22 4.81 -1.42
CA SER A 30 -11.65 3.41 -1.46
C SER A 30 -12.82 3.15 -0.52
N LEU A 31 -12.79 3.72 0.69
CA LEU A 31 -13.91 3.62 1.64
C LEU A 31 -15.17 4.35 1.15
N ALA A 32 -15.04 5.52 0.54
CA ALA A 32 -16.17 6.24 -0.02
C ALA A 32 -16.86 5.44 -1.14
N ILE A 33 -16.07 4.87 -2.05
CA ILE A 33 -16.57 4.01 -3.13
C ILE A 33 -17.24 2.75 -2.56
N ALA A 34 -16.58 2.06 -1.63
CA ALA A 34 -17.12 0.82 -1.05
C ALA A 34 -18.45 1.04 -0.29
N ARG A 35 -18.59 2.19 0.39
CA ARG A 35 -19.85 2.57 1.04
C ARG A 35 -20.97 2.75 0.02
N GLU A 36 -20.70 3.45 -1.08
CA GLU A 36 -21.68 3.66 -2.15
C GLU A 36 -22.09 2.33 -2.80
N MET A 37 -21.19 1.36 -2.86
CA MET A 37 -21.46 0.02 -3.38
C MET A 37 -22.20 -0.88 -2.37
N GLY A 38 -22.52 -0.42 -1.16
CA GLY A 38 -23.29 -1.16 -0.16
C GLY A 38 -22.51 -2.24 0.59
N PHE A 39 -21.18 -2.13 0.67
CA PHE A 39 -20.36 -3.07 1.45
C PHE A 39 -20.63 -2.94 2.95
N ASP A 40 -20.58 -4.06 3.67
CA ASP A 40 -20.79 -4.09 5.12
C ASP A 40 -19.58 -3.54 5.91
N GLN A 41 -19.77 -3.28 7.20
CA GLN A 41 -18.73 -2.70 8.04
C GLN A 41 -17.44 -3.53 8.08
N ARG A 42 -17.55 -4.86 8.06
CA ARG A 42 -16.40 -5.76 8.07
C ARG A 42 -15.60 -5.64 6.78
N GLN A 43 -16.28 -5.61 5.64
CA GLN A 43 -15.64 -5.41 4.35
C GLN A 43 -15.01 -4.01 4.24
N LEU A 44 -15.65 -2.97 4.78
CA LEU A 44 -15.08 -1.63 4.84
C LEU A 44 -13.77 -1.61 5.63
N ASP A 45 -13.70 -2.31 6.76
CA ASP A 45 -12.48 -2.39 7.57
C ASP A 45 -11.35 -3.12 6.82
N ILE A 46 -11.66 -4.19 6.10
CA ILE A 46 -10.70 -4.91 5.24
C ILE A 46 -10.21 -3.99 4.11
N ILE A 47 -11.11 -3.31 3.40
CA ILE A 47 -10.78 -2.40 2.30
C ILE A 47 -9.89 -1.26 2.79
N ARG A 48 -10.17 -0.70 3.96
CA ARG A 48 -9.35 0.35 4.57
C ARG A 48 -7.91 -0.14 4.82
N ILE A 49 -7.75 -1.31 5.44
CA ILE A 49 -6.43 -1.87 5.74
C ILE A 49 -5.70 -2.21 4.44
N ALA A 50 -6.38 -2.83 3.48
CA ALA A 50 -5.81 -3.16 2.17
C ALA A 50 -5.33 -1.90 1.43
N ALA A 51 -6.14 -0.83 1.42
CA ALA A 51 -5.78 0.43 0.80
C ALA A 51 -4.58 1.11 1.47
N ILE A 52 -4.45 1.00 2.80
CA ILE A 52 -3.28 1.54 3.51
C ILE A 52 -2.00 0.75 3.16
N LEU A 53 -2.11 -0.58 3.04
CA LEU A 53 -0.97 -1.47 2.87
C LEU A 53 -0.67 -1.83 1.41
N HIS A 54 -1.45 -1.35 0.43
CA HIS A 54 -1.37 -1.79 -0.97
C HIS A 54 0.04 -1.67 -1.57
N ASP A 55 0.78 -0.65 -1.13
CA ASP A 55 2.12 -0.30 -1.62
C ASP A 55 3.26 -0.75 -0.69
N ILE A 56 2.99 -1.58 0.34
CA ILE A 56 4.01 -2.03 1.30
C ILE A 56 5.22 -2.71 0.62
N GLY A 57 5.01 -3.34 -0.53
CA GLY A 57 6.09 -3.97 -1.29
C GLY A 57 7.07 -3.01 -1.94
N LYS A 58 6.81 -1.70 -1.94
CA LYS A 58 7.76 -0.69 -2.42
C LYS A 58 9.08 -0.66 -1.63
N ILE A 59 9.10 -1.23 -0.42
CA ILE A 59 10.33 -1.41 0.35
C ILE A 59 11.38 -2.27 -0.37
N ASN A 60 10.97 -3.09 -1.34
CA ASN A 60 11.88 -3.88 -2.19
C ASN A 60 12.38 -3.11 -3.42
N ILE A 61 11.94 -1.88 -3.62
CA ILE A 61 12.35 -1.02 -4.73
C ILE A 61 13.37 -0.01 -4.21
N PRO A 62 14.49 0.25 -4.93
CA PRO A 62 15.41 1.33 -4.59
C PRO A 62 14.68 2.67 -4.50
N SER A 63 14.87 3.42 -3.41
CA SER A 63 14.17 4.69 -3.17
C SER A 63 14.56 5.77 -4.19
N GLU A 64 15.78 5.71 -4.72
CA GLU A 64 16.26 6.57 -5.80
C GLU A 64 15.47 6.35 -7.09
N LEU A 65 14.96 5.13 -7.30
CA LEU A 65 14.13 4.81 -8.46
C LEU A 65 12.71 5.34 -8.30
N LEU A 66 12.16 5.23 -7.09
CA LEU A 66 10.82 5.76 -6.75
C LEU A 66 10.77 7.29 -6.83
N SER A 67 11.88 7.95 -6.48
CA SER A 67 12.02 9.41 -6.51
C SER A 67 12.68 9.95 -7.78
N LYS A 68 12.96 9.09 -8.78
CA LYS A 68 13.66 9.48 -10.01
C LYS A 68 12.84 10.52 -10.79
N PRO A 69 13.40 11.71 -11.07
CA PRO A 69 12.71 12.70 -11.88
C PRO A 69 12.65 12.26 -13.35
N GLY A 70 11.52 12.50 -14.00
CA GLY A 70 11.32 12.21 -15.42
C GLY A 70 10.79 10.80 -15.69
N LYS A 71 10.92 10.34 -16.95
CA LYS A 71 10.44 9.02 -17.36
C LYS A 71 11.41 7.93 -16.93
N LEU A 72 10.86 6.85 -16.42
CA LEU A 72 11.60 5.61 -16.19
C LEU A 72 11.89 4.92 -17.51
N ALA A 73 13.08 4.34 -17.61
CA ALA A 73 13.36 3.36 -18.64
C ALA A 73 12.47 2.12 -18.46
N GLU A 74 12.32 1.32 -19.51
CA GLU A 74 11.46 0.13 -19.44
C GLU A 74 11.92 -0.86 -18.36
N CYS A 75 13.23 -1.08 -18.23
CA CYS A 75 13.80 -1.94 -17.19
C CYS A 75 13.53 -1.43 -15.77
N GLU A 76 13.61 -0.11 -15.58
CA GLU A 76 13.32 0.58 -14.32
C GLU A 76 11.84 0.44 -13.95
N TYR A 77 10.96 0.67 -14.91
CA TYR A 77 9.53 0.51 -14.70
C TYR A 77 9.16 -0.95 -14.41
N ASN A 78 9.79 -1.91 -15.09
CA ASN A 78 9.61 -3.33 -14.81
C ASN A 78 10.10 -3.72 -13.41
N LEU A 79 11.14 -3.06 -12.90
CA LEU A 79 11.54 -3.24 -11.50
C LEU A 79 10.47 -2.73 -10.55
N ILE A 80 9.87 -1.55 -10.78
CA ILE A 80 8.79 -1.05 -9.94
C ILE A 80 7.59 -2.02 -9.91
N LYS A 81 7.25 -2.64 -11.04
CA LYS A 81 6.12 -3.59 -11.14
C LYS A 81 6.24 -4.83 -10.25
N ILE A 82 7.40 -5.10 -9.64
CA ILE A 82 7.53 -6.24 -8.71
C ILE A 82 6.91 -5.95 -7.34
N HIS A 83 6.64 -4.68 -7.00
CA HIS A 83 6.15 -4.31 -5.67
C HIS A 83 4.83 -4.99 -5.25
N PRO A 84 3.85 -5.30 -6.13
CA PRO A 84 2.63 -5.99 -5.69
C PRO A 84 2.92 -7.42 -5.23
N GLU A 85 3.78 -8.15 -5.97
CA GLU A 85 4.21 -9.49 -5.58
C GLU A 85 5.00 -9.44 -4.26
N ALA A 86 5.94 -8.50 -4.13
CA ALA A 86 6.67 -8.30 -2.88
C ALA A 86 5.71 -7.98 -1.71
N GLY A 87 4.70 -7.13 -1.94
CA GLY A 87 3.67 -6.81 -0.97
C GLY A 87 2.86 -8.03 -0.53
N TYR A 88 2.45 -8.87 -1.49
CA TYR A 88 1.82 -10.15 -1.19
C TYR A 88 2.71 -11.06 -0.34
N GLN A 89 3.99 -11.20 -0.69
CA GLN A 89 4.95 -12.04 0.05
C GLN A 89 5.17 -11.55 1.50
N ILE A 90 5.06 -10.25 1.75
CA ILE A 90 5.10 -9.65 3.09
C ILE A 90 3.81 -9.95 3.85
N LEU A 91 2.65 -9.64 3.26
CA LEU A 91 1.36 -9.68 3.93
C LEU A 91 0.80 -11.09 4.11
N LYS A 92 1.15 -12.05 3.26
CA LYS A 92 0.66 -13.45 3.37
C LYS A 92 1.06 -14.15 4.67
N LYS A 93 2.03 -13.60 5.41
CA LYS A 93 2.50 -14.09 6.71
C LYS A 93 1.70 -13.53 7.88
N ILE A 94 0.87 -12.52 7.63
CA ILE A 94 0.01 -11.91 8.64
C ILE A 94 -1.30 -12.67 8.62
N ASP A 95 -1.62 -13.31 9.74
CA ASP A 95 -2.97 -13.77 9.99
C ASP A 95 -3.84 -12.54 10.22
N PHE A 96 -4.52 -12.10 9.15
CA PHE A 96 -5.63 -11.20 9.34
C PHE A 96 -6.69 -11.97 10.13
N PRO A 97 -7.21 -11.40 11.22
CA PRO A 97 -8.23 -12.07 12.02
C PRO A 97 -9.44 -12.20 11.13
N ASP A 98 -9.60 -13.36 10.48
CA ASP A 98 -10.75 -13.82 9.67
C ASP A 98 -10.41 -15.05 8.79
N LYS A 99 -9.77 -16.09 9.36
CA LYS A 99 -10.16 -17.45 8.98
C LYS A 99 -11.32 -17.87 9.86
#